data_AF-A0A7K2YLA9-F1
#
_entry.id   AF-A0A7K2YLA9-F1
#
_cell.length_a   1.000
_cell.length_b   1.000
_cell.length_c   1.000
_cell.angle_alpha   90.00
_cell.angle_beta   90.00
_cell.angle_gamma   90.00
#
_symmetry.space_group_name_H-M   'P 1'
#
loop_
_entity.id
_entity.type
_entity.pdbx_description
1 polymer ?
#
loop_
_entity_poly.entity_id
_entity_poly.type
_entity_poly.pdbx_seq_one_letter_code
_entity_poly.pdbx_strand_id
1 'polypeptide(L)'
;TAPGVRCSLPADRGAPDVAVLVPEGRPNPAPAARLARQRVPHLYADVRETTGVIGPFVLVGESACGRCLDLARTDRDPAWPRLLAQLAAAPGPGEAPCDVVLATEVAARAAMQVLTWIDGELPTTVNGTVEIELPDGLTRRRSWSAHPRCDCGATRPAQEVGTITRGTTSGRTQWVG
;
A
#
# COMPACT_ATOMS: atom_id res chain seq x y z
N THR A 1 0.28 -12.69 -18.46
CA THR A 1 -0.66 -13.36 -17.54
C THR A 1 -1.50 -14.34 -18.34
N ALA A 2 -1.64 -15.61 -17.93
CA ALA A 2 -2.54 -16.54 -18.61
C ALA A 2 -4.00 -16.10 -18.41
N PRO A 3 -4.82 -15.93 -19.46
CA PRO A 3 -6.21 -15.53 -19.31
C PRO A 3 -6.99 -16.65 -18.60
N GLY A 4 -7.75 -16.30 -17.56
CA GLY A 4 -8.67 -17.22 -16.88
C GLY A 4 -8.33 -17.58 -15.42
N VAL A 5 -7.19 -17.14 -14.88
CA VAL A 5 -6.92 -17.31 -13.44
C VAL A 5 -7.77 -16.32 -12.65
N ARG A 6 -8.87 -16.81 -12.07
CA ARG A 6 -9.60 -16.09 -11.02
C ARG A 6 -9.13 -16.59 -9.66
N CYS A 7 -8.37 -15.78 -8.96
CA CYS A 7 -8.14 -15.99 -7.53
C CYS A 7 -9.33 -15.42 -6.76
N SER A 8 -10.30 -16.26 -6.42
CA SER A 8 -11.30 -15.91 -5.42
C SER A 8 -10.75 -16.22 -4.04
N LEU A 9 -10.85 -15.27 -3.10
CA LEU A 9 -10.65 -15.58 -1.70
C LEU A 9 -11.79 -16.49 -1.20
N PRO A 10 -11.52 -17.51 -0.37
CA PRO A 10 -12.56 -18.27 0.32
C PRO A 10 -13.49 -17.34 1.12
N ALA A 11 -14.79 -17.64 1.11
CA ALA A 11 -15.84 -16.78 1.68
C ALA A 11 -15.78 -16.66 3.22
N ASP A 12 -14.95 -17.45 3.89
CA ASP A 12 -14.92 -17.63 5.35
C ASP A 12 -13.65 -17.07 6.02
N ARG A 13 -12.73 -16.44 5.28
CA ARG A 13 -11.52 -15.88 5.89
C ARG A 13 -11.78 -14.55 6.59
N GLY A 14 -11.11 -14.39 7.74
CA GLY A 14 -10.94 -13.10 8.41
C GLY A 14 -10.20 -12.07 7.54
N ALA A 15 -9.97 -10.87 8.09
CA ALA A 15 -9.26 -9.82 7.35
C ALA A 15 -7.87 -10.32 6.88
N PRO A 16 -7.43 -9.95 5.65
CA PRO A 16 -6.13 -10.39 5.14
C PRO A 16 -4.98 -9.71 5.90
N ASP A 17 -3.84 -10.40 6.00
CA ASP A 17 -2.63 -9.87 6.64
C ASP A 17 -2.06 -8.66 5.88
N VAL A 18 -2.25 -8.63 4.56
CA VAL A 18 -1.91 -7.51 3.67
C VAL A 18 -2.79 -7.55 2.42
N ALA A 19 -3.15 -6.37 1.89
CA ALA A 19 -3.84 -6.24 0.62
C ALA A 19 -2.96 -5.56 -0.45
N VAL A 20 -3.07 -5.98 -1.71
CA VAL A 20 -2.43 -5.30 -2.85
C VAL A 20 -3.50 -4.55 -3.64
N LEU A 21 -3.33 -3.25 -3.79
CA LEU A 21 -4.20 -2.35 -4.54
C LEU A 21 -3.59 -2.09 -5.91
N VAL A 22 -4.34 -2.41 -6.96
CA VAL A 22 -3.99 -2.13 -8.36
C VAL A 22 -4.99 -1.12 -8.90
N PRO A 23 -4.68 0.18 -8.87
CA PRO A 23 -5.62 1.23 -9.26
C PRO A 23 -5.82 1.31 -10.79
N GLU A 24 -5.02 0.62 -11.60
CA GLU A 24 -5.16 0.58 -13.07
C GLU A 24 -5.19 1.99 -13.68
N GLY A 25 -4.28 2.87 -13.22
CA GLY A 25 -4.25 4.28 -13.62
C GLY A 25 -5.43 5.15 -13.14
N ARG A 26 -6.37 4.58 -12.37
CA ARG A 26 -7.57 5.28 -11.88
C ARG A 26 -7.50 5.54 -10.38
N PRO A 27 -7.44 6.81 -9.96
CA PRO A 27 -7.47 7.12 -8.55
C PRO A 27 -8.86 6.84 -7.97
N ASN A 28 -9.01 5.73 -7.25
CA ASN A 28 -10.19 5.42 -6.44
C ASN A 28 -9.78 5.28 -4.96
N PRO A 29 -10.15 6.23 -4.09
CA PRO A 29 -9.78 6.18 -2.69
C PRO A 29 -10.59 5.16 -1.88
N ALA A 30 -11.71 4.64 -2.40
CA ALA A 30 -12.63 3.82 -1.61
C ALA A 30 -12.03 2.49 -1.09
N PRO A 31 -11.29 1.70 -1.89
CA PRO A 31 -10.63 0.48 -1.40
C PRO A 31 -9.62 0.78 -0.29
N ALA A 32 -8.77 1.78 -0.49
CA ALA A 32 -7.78 2.19 0.49
C ALA A 32 -8.42 2.70 1.80
N ALA A 33 -9.48 3.51 1.69
CA ALA A 33 -10.22 4.00 2.86
C ALA A 33 -10.87 2.86 3.65
N ARG A 34 -11.37 1.80 2.97
CA ARG A 34 -11.89 0.61 3.63
C ARG A 34 -10.81 -0.15 4.39
N LEU A 35 -9.65 -0.37 3.76
CA LEU A 35 -8.50 -1.04 4.38
C LEU A 35 -7.97 -0.25 5.57
N ALA A 36 -7.90 1.08 5.46
CA ALA A 36 -7.53 1.96 6.57
C ALA A 36 -8.48 1.83 7.76
N ARG A 37 -9.81 1.80 7.54
CA ARG A 37 -10.79 1.57 8.62
C ARG A 37 -10.63 0.20 9.28
N GLN A 38 -10.23 -0.81 8.52
CA GLN A 38 -9.99 -2.17 9.01
C GLN A 38 -8.58 -2.37 9.58
N ARG A 39 -7.73 -1.32 9.55
CA ARG A 39 -6.30 -1.35 9.90
C ARG A 39 -5.52 -2.44 9.15
N VAL A 40 -5.92 -2.74 7.92
CA VAL A 40 -5.23 -3.71 7.05
C VAL A 40 -4.05 -3.03 6.36
N PRO A 41 -2.81 -3.52 6.55
CA PRO A 41 -1.66 -3.08 5.78
C PRO A 41 -1.90 -3.28 4.30
N HIS A 42 -1.46 -2.34 3.46
CA HIS A 42 -1.69 -2.48 2.03
C HIS A 42 -0.62 -1.84 1.17
N LEU A 43 -0.35 -2.49 0.04
CA LEU A 43 0.63 -2.07 -0.95
C LEU A 43 -0.09 -1.57 -2.20
N TYR A 44 0.37 -0.46 -2.77
CA TYR A 44 -0.04 -0.05 -4.12
C TYR A 44 0.91 -0.66 -5.15
N ALA A 45 0.38 -1.14 -6.26
CA ALA A 45 1.15 -1.56 -7.42
C ALA A 45 0.42 -1.12 -8.69
N ASP A 46 1.10 -0.42 -9.59
CA ASP A 46 0.48 0.20 -10.77
C ASP A 46 1.45 0.17 -11.95
N VAL A 47 0.90 0.18 -13.16
CA VAL A 47 1.67 0.34 -14.41
C VAL A 47 1.05 1.51 -15.17
N ARG A 48 1.89 2.47 -15.55
CA ARG A 48 1.51 3.71 -16.21
C ARG A 48 2.35 3.88 -17.45
N GLU A 49 1.76 3.56 -18.60
CA GLU A 49 2.45 3.63 -19.90
C GLU A 49 3.76 2.82 -19.87
N THR A 50 4.91 3.50 -19.72
CA THR A 50 6.26 2.91 -19.68
C THR A 50 6.85 2.79 -18.28
N THR A 51 6.10 3.13 -17.23
CA THR A 51 6.58 3.17 -15.84
C THR A 51 5.78 2.26 -14.92
N GLY A 52 6.45 1.31 -14.29
CA GLY A 52 5.92 0.50 -13.20
C GLY A 52 6.15 1.18 -11.86
N VAL A 53 5.16 1.17 -10.97
CA VAL A 53 5.27 1.78 -9.63
C VAL A 53 4.83 0.79 -8.57
N ILE A 54 5.70 0.51 -7.60
CA ILE A 54 5.42 -0.30 -6.41
C ILE A 54 5.53 0.60 -5.19
N GLY A 55 4.48 0.66 -4.39
CA GLY A 55 4.41 1.46 -3.18
C GLY A 55 3.44 2.64 -3.28
N PRO A 56 3.15 3.29 -2.14
CA PRO A 56 3.72 2.99 -0.83
C PRO A 56 3.16 1.69 -0.22
N PHE A 57 3.97 1.02 0.59
CA PHE A 57 3.48 0.04 1.55
C PHE A 57 2.97 0.79 2.79
N VAL A 58 1.66 0.77 2.97
CA VAL A 58 0.95 1.57 3.96
C VAL A 58 0.76 0.76 5.24
N LEU A 59 1.41 1.23 6.29
CA LEU A 59 1.16 0.85 7.68
C LEU A 59 0.18 1.90 8.25
N VAL A 60 -1.04 1.47 8.54
CA VAL A 60 -2.16 2.38 8.82
C VAL A 60 -1.90 3.18 10.11
N GLY A 61 -1.71 4.48 9.98
CA GLY A 61 -1.41 5.37 11.10
C GLY A 61 0.08 5.53 11.40
N GLU A 62 0.97 4.88 10.65
CA GLU A 62 2.41 4.84 10.94
C GLU A 62 3.28 5.26 9.74
N SER A 63 2.82 5.02 8.50
CA SER A 63 3.56 5.38 7.29
C SER A 63 2.79 6.34 6.37
N ALA A 64 3.50 6.91 5.40
CA ALA A 64 2.91 7.74 4.36
C ALA A 64 1.88 6.92 3.54
N CYS A 65 0.64 7.41 3.48
CA CYS A 65 -0.43 6.76 2.73
C CYS A 65 -0.61 7.37 1.32
N GLY A 66 -1.49 6.80 0.50
CA GLY A 66 -1.80 7.35 -0.83
C GLY A 66 -2.19 8.84 -0.82
N ARG A 67 -2.98 9.27 0.18
CA ARG A 67 -3.34 10.68 0.37
C ARG A 67 -2.12 11.57 0.72
N CYS A 68 -1.14 11.06 1.46
CA CYS A 68 0.11 11.80 1.71
C CYS A 68 0.85 12.06 0.41
N LEU A 69 0.91 11.08 -0.49
CA LEU A 69 1.54 11.22 -1.80
C LEU A 69 0.79 12.22 -2.67
N ASP A 70 -0.54 12.19 -2.70
CA ASP A 70 -1.34 13.15 -3.46
C ASP A 70 -1.24 14.57 -2.92
N LEU A 71 -1.17 14.75 -1.59
CA LEU A 71 -0.89 16.05 -0.98
C LEU A 71 0.52 16.55 -1.33
N ALA A 72 1.53 15.69 -1.25
CA ALA A 72 2.89 16.04 -1.64
C ALA A 72 3.02 16.35 -3.14
N ARG A 73 2.19 15.72 -4.00
CA ARG A 73 2.09 16.10 -5.42
C ARG A 73 1.38 17.44 -5.58
N THR A 74 0.32 17.69 -4.82
CA THR A 74 -0.42 18.97 -4.81
C THR A 74 0.48 20.14 -4.39
N ASP A 75 1.38 19.94 -3.43
CA ASP A 75 2.36 20.96 -3.03
C ASP A 75 3.32 21.34 -4.16
N ARG A 76 3.64 20.39 -5.05
CA ARG A 76 4.52 20.63 -6.22
C ARG A 76 3.75 21.15 -7.43
N ASP A 77 2.53 20.66 -7.62
CA ASP A 77 1.62 21.02 -8.70
C ASP A 77 0.21 21.28 -8.13
N PRO A 78 -0.16 22.55 -7.92
CA PRO A 78 -1.49 22.91 -7.43
C PRO A 78 -2.65 22.45 -8.32
N ALA A 79 -2.41 22.12 -9.60
CA ALA A 79 -3.41 21.57 -10.49
C ALA A 79 -3.67 20.07 -10.27
N TRP A 80 -2.81 19.37 -9.52
CA TRP A 80 -2.90 17.93 -9.28
C TRP A 80 -4.27 17.42 -8.83
N PRO A 81 -4.99 18.06 -7.89
CA PRO A 81 -6.32 17.59 -7.47
C PRO A 81 -7.35 17.60 -8.61
N ARG A 82 -7.24 18.59 -9.52
CA ARG A 82 -8.10 18.68 -10.69
C ARG A 82 -7.81 17.54 -11.66
N LEU A 83 -6.53 17.22 -11.90
CA LEU A 83 -6.11 16.10 -12.73
C LEU A 83 -6.61 14.77 -12.16
N LEU A 84 -6.48 14.54 -10.85
CA LEU A 84 -7.03 13.35 -10.20
C LEU A 84 -8.54 13.20 -10.40
N ALA A 85 -9.30 14.30 -10.24
CA ALA A 85 -10.75 14.28 -10.43
C ALA A 85 -11.13 13.96 -11.89
N GLN A 86 -10.37 14.50 -12.86
CA GLN A 86 -10.57 14.19 -14.28
C GLN A 86 -10.25 12.73 -14.60
N LEU A 87 -9.16 12.18 -14.08
CA LEU A 87 -8.78 10.78 -14.25
C LEU A 87 -9.80 9.83 -13.61
N ALA A 88 -10.32 10.18 -12.43
CA ALA A 88 -11.37 9.39 -11.77
C ALA A 88 -12.69 9.39 -12.57
N ALA A 89 -13.04 10.51 -13.21
CA ALA A 89 -14.30 10.69 -13.95
C ALA A 89 -14.23 10.22 -15.42
N ALA A 90 -13.02 10.02 -15.98
CA ALA A 90 -12.86 9.60 -17.36
C ALA A 90 -13.53 8.23 -17.60
N PRO A 91 -14.25 8.02 -18.71
CA PRO A 91 -14.72 6.69 -19.10
C PRO A 91 -13.56 5.69 -19.07
N GLY A 92 -13.80 4.47 -18.57
CA GLY A 92 -12.83 3.37 -18.63
C GLY A 92 -12.16 3.36 -20.00
N PRO A 93 -10.81 3.38 -20.15
CA PRO A 93 -10.28 2.69 -21.29
C PRO A 93 -10.85 1.26 -21.22
N GLY A 94 -10.96 0.55 -22.33
CA GLY A 94 -11.10 -0.90 -22.25
C GLY A 94 -9.90 -1.50 -21.51
N GLU A 95 -9.56 -2.75 -21.80
CA GLU A 95 -8.29 -3.31 -21.33
C GLU A 95 -7.14 -2.39 -21.81
N ALA A 96 -6.57 -1.60 -20.89
CA ALA A 96 -5.56 -0.62 -21.23
C ALA A 96 -4.33 -1.40 -21.72
N PRO A 97 -3.71 -1.02 -22.86
CA PRO A 97 -2.49 -1.65 -23.31
C PRO A 97 -1.45 -1.56 -22.18
N CYS A 98 -1.04 -2.71 -21.66
CA CYS A 98 -0.08 -2.82 -20.59
C CYS A 98 1.07 -3.68 -21.09
N ASP A 99 2.28 -3.15 -21.04
CA ASP A 99 3.46 -3.92 -21.41
C ASP A 99 3.59 -5.14 -20.49
N VAL A 100 3.55 -6.34 -21.08
CA VAL A 100 3.47 -7.58 -20.31
C VAL A 100 4.73 -7.84 -19.50
N VAL A 101 5.89 -7.36 -19.97
CA VAL A 101 7.18 -7.52 -19.29
C VAL A 101 7.19 -6.63 -18.06
N LEU A 102 6.84 -5.35 -18.22
CA LEU A 102 6.76 -4.40 -17.12
C LEU A 102 5.72 -4.82 -16.09
N ALA A 103 4.54 -5.28 -16.52
CA ALA A 103 3.49 -5.77 -15.62
C ALA A 103 3.95 -6.98 -14.81
N THR A 104 4.64 -7.93 -15.45
CA THR A 104 5.18 -9.12 -14.78
C THR A 104 6.24 -8.72 -13.75
N GLU A 105 7.10 -7.79 -14.10
CA GLU A 105 8.15 -7.29 -13.21
C GLU A 105 7.58 -6.54 -12.00
N VAL A 106 6.58 -5.68 -12.21
CA VAL A 106 5.85 -5.00 -11.13
C VAL A 106 5.16 -6.00 -10.21
N ALA A 107 4.50 -7.02 -10.76
CA ALA A 107 3.84 -8.06 -9.98
C ALA A 107 4.85 -8.86 -9.15
N ALA A 108 5.99 -9.24 -9.73
CA ALA A 108 7.05 -9.95 -9.02
C ALA A 108 7.63 -9.10 -7.88
N ARG A 109 7.93 -7.81 -8.12
CA ARG A 109 8.42 -6.91 -7.07
C ARG A 109 7.38 -6.65 -5.98
N ALA A 110 6.10 -6.50 -6.33
CA ALA A 110 5.03 -6.36 -5.36
C ALA A 110 4.90 -7.60 -4.47
N ALA A 111 4.99 -8.80 -5.06
CA ALA A 111 5.00 -10.06 -4.31
C ALA A 111 6.19 -10.14 -3.35
N MET A 112 7.39 -9.72 -3.77
CA MET A 112 8.54 -9.64 -2.87
C MET A 112 8.29 -8.71 -1.67
N GLN A 113 7.71 -7.52 -1.88
CA GLN A 113 7.36 -6.61 -0.78
C GLN A 113 6.36 -7.24 0.20
N VAL A 114 5.37 -7.96 -0.32
CA VAL A 114 4.38 -8.68 0.48
C VAL A 114 5.02 -9.80 1.29
N LEU A 115 5.91 -10.59 0.68
CA LEU A 115 6.62 -11.68 1.35
C LEU A 115 7.55 -11.14 2.45
N THR A 116 8.30 -10.07 2.17
CA THR A 116 9.12 -9.38 3.20
C THR A 116 8.29 -9.01 4.43
N TRP A 117 7.07 -8.49 4.25
CA TRP A 117 6.18 -8.20 5.36
C TRP A 117 5.70 -9.46 6.10
N ILE A 118 5.32 -10.50 5.37
CA ILE A 118 4.88 -11.78 5.94
C ILE A 118 6.00 -12.44 6.75
N ASP A 119 7.24 -12.28 6.32
CA ASP A 119 8.44 -12.78 6.99
C ASP A 119 8.81 -11.93 8.23
N GLY A 120 8.06 -10.86 8.53
CA GLY A 120 8.25 -10.01 9.71
C GLY A 120 9.25 -8.88 9.51
N GLU A 121 9.69 -8.63 8.29
CA GLU A 121 10.60 -7.53 7.93
C GLU A 121 9.82 -6.32 7.37
N LEU A 122 10.47 -5.14 7.36
CA LEU A 122 9.88 -3.94 6.79
C LEU A 122 10.15 -3.84 5.29
N PRO A 123 9.11 -3.82 4.42
CA PRO A 123 9.30 -3.65 2.99
C PRO A 123 9.96 -2.30 2.67
N THR A 124 10.85 -2.27 1.67
CA THR A 124 11.54 -1.03 1.27
C THR A 124 10.57 0.06 0.79
N THR A 125 9.37 -0.33 0.38
CA THR A 125 8.29 0.57 -0.07
C THR A 125 7.49 1.17 1.09
N VAL A 126 7.80 0.86 2.36
CA VAL A 126 7.34 1.68 3.49
C VAL A 126 7.96 3.07 3.36
N ASN A 127 7.13 4.12 3.46
CA ASN A 127 7.56 5.52 3.25
C ASN A 127 8.32 5.72 1.92
N GLY A 128 7.94 4.97 0.88
CA GLY A 128 8.66 5.02 -0.40
C GLY A 128 7.87 4.43 -1.56
N THR A 129 8.25 4.79 -2.77
CA THR A 129 7.84 4.13 -4.00
C THR A 129 9.09 3.64 -4.73
N VAL A 130 8.98 2.49 -5.39
CA VAL A 130 9.96 1.98 -6.35
C VAL A 130 9.35 2.14 -7.73
N GLU A 131 10.02 2.90 -8.58
CA GLU A 131 9.67 3.18 -9.96
C GLU A 131 10.58 2.33 -10.87
N ILE A 132 10.02 1.67 -11.88
CA ILE A 132 10.73 0.89 -12.90
C ILE A 132 10.40 1.49 -14.25
N GLU A 133 11.40 1.94 -15.00
CA GLU A 133 11.20 2.64 -16.27
C GLU A 133 11.64 1.76 -17.45
N LEU A 134 10.82 1.69 -18.49
CA LEU A 134 11.20 1.10 -19.79
C LEU A 134 12.02 2.12 -20.62
N PRO A 135 12.87 1.64 -21.55
CA PRO A 135 13.03 0.25 -21.98
C PRO A 135 14.07 -0.56 -21.20
N ASP A 136 14.92 0.10 -20.42
CA ASP A 136 16.10 -0.52 -19.80
C ASP A 136 15.82 -1.14 -18.42
N GLY A 137 14.64 -0.91 -17.84
CA GLY A 137 14.25 -1.45 -16.54
C GLY A 137 14.93 -0.72 -15.37
N LEU A 138 15.42 0.51 -15.59
CA LEU A 138 16.06 1.28 -14.53
C LEU A 138 15.11 1.46 -13.35
N THR A 139 15.64 1.13 -12.17
CA THR A 139 14.87 1.16 -10.93
C THR A 139 15.29 2.36 -10.08
N ARG A 140 14.30 3.13 -9.64
CA ARG A 140 14.49 4.27 -8.76
C ARG A 140 13.60 4.17 -7.54
N ARG A 141 14.19 4.29 -6.35
CA ARG A 141 13.42 4.46 -5.11
C ARG A 141 13.22 5.94 -4.80
N ARG A 142 11.98 6.36 -4.58
CA ARG A 142 11.61 7.69 -4.10
C ARG A 142 11.09 7.57 -2.67
N SER A 143 11.62 8.38 -1.75
CA SER A 143 11.14 8.43 -0.36
C SER A 143 9.98 9.42 -0.19
N TRP A 144 9.08 9.12 0.75
CA TRP A 144 7.92 9.94 1.10
C TRP A 144 7.81 10.10 2.61
N SER A 145 7.55 11.32 3.07
CA SER A 145 7.16 11.57 4.45
C SER A 145 5.64 11.56 4.62
N ALA A 146 5.17 11.25 5.83
CA ALA A 146 3.79 11.51 6.19
C ALA A 146 3.50 13.01 6.06
N HIS A 147 2.45 13.35 5.32
CA HIS A 147 2.17 14.73 4.99
C HIS A 147 1.44 15.45 6.14
N PRO A 148 1.85 16.66 6.58
CA PRO A 148 1.25 17.36 7.73
C PRO A 148 -0.26 17.62 7.62
N ARG A 149 -0.75 17.91 6.40
CA ARG A 149 -2.18 18.10 6.09
C ARG A 149 -2.97 16.79 5.93
N CYS A 150 -2.35 15.62 6.12
CA CYS A 150 -3.03 14.33 6.02
C CYS A 150 -3.62 13.93 7.37
N ASP A 151 -4.84 13.39 7.33
CA ASP A 151 -5.60 12.86 8.45
C ASP A 151 -5.32 11.36 8.73
N CYS A 152 -4.28 10.79 8.11
CA CYS A 152 -3.99 9.35 8.21
C CYS A 152 -3.43 8.92 9.57
N GLY A 153 -3.04 9.87 10.43
CA GLY A 153 -2.49 9.61 11.75
C GLY A 153 -0.97 9.44 11.82
N ALA A 154 -0.28 9.22 10.68
CA ALA A 154 1.17 8.98 10.65
C ALA A 154 2.05 10.18 11.05
N THR A 155 1.47 11.37 11.13
CA THR A 155 2.14 12.57 11.66
C THR A 155 1.90 12.78 13.16
N ARG A 156 1.01 11.99 13.78
CA ARG A 156 0.76 12.10 15.22
C ARG A 156 1.92 11.42 15.97
N PRO A 157 2.49 12.07 16.99
CA PRO A 157 3.43 11.38 17.87
C PRO A 157 2.72 10.17 18.50
N ALA A 158 3.43 9.05 18.64
CA ALA A 158 2.93 7.88 19.34
C ALA A 158 2.45 8.33 20.72
N GLN A 159 1.15 8.23 20.98
CA GLN A 159 0.63 8.52 22.31
C GLN A 159 1.16 7.43 23.24
N GLU A 160 1.93 7.80 24.27
CA GLU A 160 2.28 6.89 25.35
C GLU A 160 0.97 6.35 25.94
N VAL A 161 0.64 5.11 25.60
CA VAL A 161 -0.44 4.38 26.26
C VAL A 161 0.08 4.09 27.67
N GLY A 162 -0.43 4.83 28.64
CA GLY A 162 -0.07 4.67 30.05
C GLY A 162 -0.07 3.21 30.45
N THR A 163 1.01 2.78 31.09
CA THR A 163 1.24 1.42 31.56
C THR A 163 0.05 0.98 32.42
N ILE A 164 -0.84 0.16 31.86
CA ILE A 164 -1.76 -0.63 32.67
C ILE A 164 -0.88 -1.69 33.34
N THR A 165 -0.48 -1.43 34.59
CA THR A 165 0.13 -2.43 35.46
C THR A 165 -0.83 -3.61 35.57
N ARG A 166 -0.55 -4.68 34.81
CA ARG A 166 -1.16 -5.98 35.05
C ARG A 166 -0.64 -6.48 36.38
N GLY A 167 -1.51 -6.48 37.40
CA GLY A 167 -1.25 -7.16 38.66
C GLY A 167 -0.89 -8.62 38.40
N THR A 168 0.29 -9.02 38.84
CA THR A 168 0.77 -10.39 38.82
C THR A 168 0.04 -11.19 39.90
N THR A 169 -0.99 -11.94 39.52
CA THR A 169 -1.46 -13.05 40.37
C THR A 169 -0.58 -14.26 40.09
N SER A 170 0.41 -14.48 40.97
CA SER A 170 1.22 -15.69 40.98
C SER A 170 0.38 -16.87 41.47
N GLY A 171 -0.04 -17.71 40.53
CA GLY A 171 -0.64 -19.03 40.78
C GLY A 171 0.31 -20.12 40.32
N ARG A 172 1.15 -20.59 41.24
CA ARG A 172 2.06 -21.73 41.06
C ARG A 172 1.26 -23.02 41.16
N THR A 173 1.14 -23.78 40.06
CA THR A 173 0.67 -25.16 40.10
C THR A 173 1.73 -26.06 39.49
N GLN A 174 2.39 -26.83 40.37
CA GLN A 174 3.27 -27.94 40.01
C GLN A 174 2.44 -29.07 39.38
N TRP A 175 2.97 -29.72 38.35
CA TRP A 175 2.45 -31.01 37.88
C TRP A 175 3.54 -32.07 38.11
N VAL A 176 3.18 -33.09 38.90
CA VAL A 176 3.88 -34.36 39.02
C VAL A 176 3.08 -35.36 38.19
N GLY A 177 3.75 -36.14 37.34
CA GLY A 177 3.19 -37.21 36.53
C GLY A 177 4.26 -37.79 35.63
#